data_AF-A0A150IYQ9-F1
#
_entry.id   AF-A0A150IYQ9-F1
#
_cell.length_a   1.000
_cell.length_b   1.000
_cell.length_c   1.000
_cell.angle_alpha   90.00
_cell.angle_beta   90.00
_cell.angle_gamma   90.00
#
_symmetry.space_group_name_H-M   'P 1'
#
loop_
_entity.id
_entity.type
_entity.pdbx_description
1 polymer ?
#
loop_
_entity_poly.entity_id
_entity_poly.type
_entity_poly.pdbx_seq_one_letter_code
_entity_poly.pdbx_strand_id
1 'polypeptide(L)'
;MGIPTIITHPMQRDIKMPIDVQKELASKGAYIEHCYIMWLDRDHPEDYPLKTIKEDIEEVGYEQCIISSDAGQVRNPSSSECLETYMNLLSNEGISEQALATMAVTNPRKILGME
;
A
#
# COMPACT_ATOMS: atom_id res chain seq x y z
N MET A 1 -4.16 -14.45 18.67
CA MET A 1 -4.44 -14.52 17.22
C MET A 1 -3.10 -14.71 16.53
N GLY A 2 -2.98 -15.68 15.61
CA GLY A 2 -1.69 -16.08 15.02
C GLY A 2 -1.75 -16.30 13.50
N ILE A 3 -2.76 -15.72 12.85
CA ILE A 3 -2.91 -15.77 11.40
C ILE A 3 -2.53 -14.38 10.86
N PRO A 4 -1.50 -14.26 10.00
CA PRO A 4 -1.19 -13.01 9.32
C PRO A 4 -2.44 -12.45 8.64
N THR A 5 -2.73 -11.17 8.88
CA THR A 5 -3.93 -10.50 8.33
C THR A 5 -3.48 -9.30 7.52
N ILE A 6 -4.09 -9.11 6.35
CA ILE A 6 -3.90 -7.94 5.50
C ILE A 6 -5.21 -7.16 5.48
N ILE A 7 -5.14 -5.86 5.71
CA ILE A 7 -6.25 -4.94 5.49
C ILE A 7 -6.10 -4.36 4.10
N THR A 8 -6.93 -4.81 3.17
CA THR A 8 -6.88 -4.38 1.76
C THR A 8 -7.65 -3.09 1.55
N HIS A 9 -7.14 -2.23 0.66
CA HIS A 9 -7.73 -0.95 0.25
C HIS A 9 -8.25 -0.04 1.40
N PRO A 10 -7.55 0.11 2.54
CA PRO A 10 -8.07 0.83 3.73
C PRO A 10 -8.38 2.30 3.45
N MET A 11 -7.64 2.92 2.53
CA MET A 11 -7.82 4.32 2.16
C MET A 11 -9.01 4.54 1.20
N GLN A 12 -9.62 3.48 0.61
CA GLN A 12 -10.63 3.63 -0.45
C GLN A 12 -11.75 4.56 -0.01
N ARG A 13 -12.23 5.43 -0.91
CA ARG A 13 -13.21 6.49 -0.63
C ARG A 13 -14.46 6.04 0.14
N ASP A 14 -14.94 4.82 -0.06
CA ASP A 14 -16.11 4.28 0.64
C ASP A 14 -15.78 3.77 2.06
N ILE A 15 -14.52 3.41 2.30
CA ILE A 15 -14.00 2.91 3.57
C ILE A 15 -13.45 4.08 4.40
N LYS A 16 -12.56 4.88 3.80
CA LYS A 16 -11.85 6.02 4.41
C LYS A 16 -11.39 5.70 5.82
N MET A 17 -10.68 4.58 5.97
CA MET A 17 -10.26 4.11 7.29
C MET A 17 -9.40 5.18 7.95
N PRO A 18 -9.79 5.71 9.13
CA PRO A 18 -9.01 6.72 9.81
C PRO A 18 -7.60 6.21 10.10
N ILE A 19 -6.59 7.07 9.94
CA ILE A 19 -5.18 6.70 10.15
C ILE A 19 -4.94 6.09 11.54
N ASP A 20 -5.61 6.59 12.58
CA ASP A 20 -5.52 6.04 13.94
C ASP A 20 -6.01 4.58 14.03
N VAL A 21 -7.03 4.22 13.24
CA VAL A 21 -7.54 2.84 13.17
C VAL A 21 -6.56 1.95 12.41
N GLN A 22 -5.96 2.44 11.32
CA GLN A 22 -4.91 1.71 10.60
C GLN A 22 -3.72 1.41 11.53
N LYS A 23 -3.26 2.41 12.30
CA LYS A 23 -2.20 2.27 13.31
C LYS A 23 -2.57 1.30 14.43
N GLU A 24 -3.81 1.34 14.90
CA GLU A 24 -4.29 0.39 15.92
C GLU A 24 -4.23 -1.05 15.40
N LEU A 25 -4.72 -1.29 14.18
CA LEU A 25 -4.71 -2.63 13.56
C LEU A 25 -3.28 -3.10 13.27
N ALA A 26 -2.41 -2.20 12.78
CA ALA A 26 -0.99 -2.48 12.59
C ALA A 26 -0.29 -2.87 13.90
N SER A 27 -0.60 -2.18 15.00
CA SER A 27 -0.06 -2.51 16.33
C SER A 27 -0.47 -3.91 16.83
N LYS A 28 -1.56 -4.46 16.29
CA LYS A 28 -2.06 -5.81 16.56
C LYS A 28 -1.50 -6.87 15.59
N GLY A 29 -0.61 -6.47 14.67
CA GLY A 29 0.07 -7.37 13.72
C GLY A 29 -0.62 -7.51 12.37
N ALA A 30 -1.55 -6.62 12.03
CA ALA A 30 -2.12 -6.56 10.68
C ALA A 30 -1.20 -5.76 9.74
N TYR A 31 -1.12 -6.18 8.49
CA TYR A 31 -0.44 -5.41 7.44
C TYR A 31 -1.46 -4.52 6.73
N ILE A 32 -1.09 -3.26 6.51
CA ILE A 32 -1.92 -2.24 5.86
C ILE A 32 -1.51 -2.14 4.39
N GLU A 33 -2.45 -2.34 3.48
CA GLU A 33 -2.17 -2.26 2.05
C GLU A 33 -2.24 -0.82 1.53
N HIS A 34 -1.29 -0.45 0.68
CA HIS A 34 -1.37 0.73 -0.17
C HIS A 34 -1.37 0.30 -1.63
N CYS A 35 -2.49 0.55 -2.30
CA CYS A 35 -2.80 -0.03 -3.60
C CYS A 35 -2.79 1.02 -4.73
N TYR A 36 -2.10 0.74 -5.84
CA TYR A 36 -1.96 1.70 -6.94
C TYR A 36 -3.28 2.03 -7.64
N ILE A 37 -4.20 1.07 -7.80
CA ILE A 37 -5.42 1.30 -8.59
C ILE A 37 -6.25 2.46 -8.04
N MET A 38 -6.19 2.67 -6.73
CA MET A 38 -6.83 3.79 -6.07
C MET A 38 -6.35 5.12 -6.61
N TRP A 39 -5.05 5.25 -6.90
CA TRP A 39 -4.49 6.43 -7.53
C TRP A 39 -4.72 6.43 -9.04
N LEU A 40 -4.43 5.34 -9.74
CA LEU A 40 -4.48 5.28 -11.21
C LEU A 40 -5.89 5.53 -11.75
N ASP A 41 -6.88 4.91 -11.12
CA ASP A 41 -8.26 4.81 -11.59
C ASP A 41 -9.23 5.53 -10.64
N ARG A 42 -8.78 6.68 -10.14
CA ARG A 42 -9.52 7.57 -9.25
C ARG A 42 -10.62 8.33 -9.99
N ASP A 43 -11.72 8.60 -9.28
CA ASP A 43 -12.85 9.37 -9.81
C ASP A 43 -12.47 10.81 -10.14
N HIS A 44 -11.61 11.42 -9.29
CA HIS A 44 -11.14 12.78 -9.49
C HIS A 44 -9.62 12.90 -9.37
N PRO A 45 -8.97 13.79 -10.16
CA PRO A 45 -7.52 13.94 -10.14
C PRO A 45 -6.88 14.22 -8.77
N GLU A 46 -7.62 14.86 -7.87
CA GLU A 46 -7.23 15.21 -6.50
C GLU A 46 -7.36 14.06 -5.48
N ASP A 47 -8.04 12.98 -5.84
CA ASP A 47 -8.22 11.85 -4.93
C ASP A 47 -6.87 11.13 -4.72
N TYR A 48 -6.66 10.66 -3.48
CA TYR A 48 -5.48 9.94 -3.02
C TYR A 48 -4.13 10.60 -3.36
N PRO A 49 -3.86 11.85 -2.93
CA PRO A 49 -2.58 12.49 -3.20
C PRO A 49 -1.41 11.60 -2.77
N LEU A 50 -0.39 11.44 -3.63
CA LEU A 50 0.76 10.57 -3.35
C LEU A 50 1.47 10.97 -2.05
N LYS A 51 1.53 12.28 -1.76
CA LYS A 51 2.04 12.81 -0.49
C LYS A 51 1.25 12.28 0.72
N THR A 52 -0.08 12.24 0.64
CA THR A 52 -0.93 11.71 1.73
C THR A 52 -0.77 10.20 1.87
N ILE A 53 -0.67 9.46 0.75
CA ILE A 53 -0.34 8.03 0.79
C ILE A 53 1.00 7.81 1.51
N LYS A 54 2.02 8.61 1.16
CA LYS A 54 3.35 8.55 1.78
C LYS A 54 3.31 8.87 3.28
N GLU A 55 2.57 9.90 3.69
CA GLU A 55 2.36 10.26 5.10
C GLU A 55 1.67 9.13 5.88
N ASP A 56 0.62 8.52 5.32
CA ASP A 56 -0.09 7.39 5.95
C ASP A 56 0.83 6.16 6.11
N ILE A 57 1.65 5.83 5.08
CA ILE A 57 2.66 4.77 5.16
C ILE A 57 3.66 5.06 6.29
N GLU A 58 4.13 6.30 6.42
CA GLU A 58 5.08 6.72 7.46
C GLU A 58 4.46 6.65 8.87
N GLU A 59 3.20 7.02 9.02
CA GLU A 59 2.46 6.97 10.28
C GLU A 59 2.17 5.53 10.76
N VAL A 60 1.90 4.60 9.83
CA VAL A 60 1.73 3.17 10.13
C VAL A 60 3.08 2.49 10.35
N GLY A 61 4.09 2.87 9.58
CA GLY A 61 5.42 2.30 9.57
C GLY A 61 5.61 1.22 8.49
N TYR A 62 6.69 1.35 7.72
CA TYR A 62 6.99 0.51 6.55
C TYR A 62 6.94 -1.01 6.83
N GLU A 63 7.32 -1.46 8.03
CA GLU A 63 7.32 -2.88 8.42
C GLU A 63 5.92 -3.49 8.59
N GLN A 64 4.88 -2.67 8.66
CA GLN A 64 3.48 -3.10 8.72
C GLN A 64 2.68 -2.66 7.50
N CYS A 65 3.35 -2.25 6.42
CA CYS A 65 2.72 -1.88 5.16
C CYS A 65 3.05 -2.88 4.04
N ILE A 66 2.14 -3.05 3.09
CA ILE A 66 2.43 -3.71 1.81
C ILE A 66 2.04 -2.82 0.64
N ILE A 67 2.72 -3.00 -0.49
CA ILE A 67 2.40 -2.32 -1.75
C ILE A 67 1.80 -3.33 -2.72
N SER A 68 0.69 -2.96 -3.37
CA SER A 68 0.06 -3.75 -4.44
C SER A 68 -0.38 -2.85 -5.59
N SER A 69 -0.70 -3.45 -6.74
CA SER A 69 -1.27 -2.71 -7.87
C SER A 69 -2.78 -2.82 -7.99
N ASP A 70 -3.36 -3.97 -7.61
CA ASP A 70 -4.76 -4.37 -7.88
C ASP A 70 -5.20 -4.13 -9.33
N ALA A 71 -4.24 -4.26 -10.25
CA ALA A 71 -4.45 -4.15 -11.68
C ALA A 71 -4.84 -5.52 -12.29
N GLY A 72 -5.46 -5.47 -13.46
CA GLY A 72 -6.02 -6.64 -14.16
C GLY A 72 -7.29 -6.32 -14.95
N GLN A 73 -7.77 -5.09 -14.84
CA GLN A 73 -8.87 -4.56 -15.63
C GLN A 73 -8.41 -4.32 -17.08
N VAL A 74 -9.28 -4.64 -18.05
CA VAL A 74 -8.97 -4.55 -19.50
C VAL A 74 -8.47 -3.17 -19.94
N ARG A 75 -8.86 -2.10 -19.23
CA ARG A 75 -8.51 -0.71 -19.58
C ARG A 75 -7.17 -0.24 -19.02
N ASN A 76 -6.58 -0.96 -18.08
CA ASN A 76 -5.37 -0.57 -17.38
C ASN A 76 -4.13 -1.31 -17.92
N PRO A 77 -2.92 -0.77 -17.73
CA PRO A 77 -1.68 -1.50 -18.03
C PRO A 77 -1.58 -2.83 -17.28
N SER A 78 -0.60 -3.65 -17.65
CA SER A 78 -0.39 -4.94 -16.98
C SER A 78 -0.06 -4.75 -15.49
N SER A 79 -0.35 -5.76 -14.67
CA SER A 79 -0.10 -5.69 -13.23
C SER A 79 1.35 -5.40 -12.87
N SER A 80 2.30 -5.86 -13.70
CA SER A 80 3.73 -5.56 -13.57
C SER A 80 4.08 -4.10 -13.88
N GLU A 81 3.57 -3.55 -14.98
CA GLU A 81 3.81 -2.15 -15.36
C GLU A 81 3.20 -1.19 -14.35
N CYS A 82 1.99 -1.51 -13.86
CA CYS A 82 1.32 -0.76 -12.81
C CYS A 82 2.14 -0.74 -11.51
N LEU A 83 2.67 -1.89 -11.07
CA LEU A 83 3.47 -1.97 -9.86
C LEU A 83 4.78 -1.20 -9.99
N GLU A 84 5.48 -1.34 -11.13
CA GLU A 84 6.71 -0.58 -11.42
C GLU A 84 6.44 0.94 -11.39
N THR A 85 5.37 1.38 -12.06
CA THR A 85 4.97 2.79 -12.08
C THR A 85 4.71 3.29 -10.67
N TYR A 86 4.00 2.53 -9.85
CA TYR A 86 3.66 2.95 -8.50
C TYR A 86 4.90 3.06 -7.60
N MET A 87 5.82 2.10 -7.67
CA MET A 87 7.09 2.17 -6.95
C MET A 87 7.90 3.41 -7.34
N ASN A 88 7.92 3.77 -8.64
CA ASN A 88 8.58 4.98 -9.11
C ASN A 88 7.92 6.26 -8.58
N LEU A 89 6.59 6.31 -8.53
CA LEU A 89 5.85 7.45 -7.97
C LEU A 89 6.15 7.63 -6.47
N LEU A 90 6.12 6.55 -5.69
CA LEU A 90 6.44 6.58 -4.26
C LEU A 90 7.91 6.94 -4.00
N SER A 91 8.83 6.46 -4.84
CA SER A 91 10.25 6.84 -4.81
C SER A 91 10.43 8.34 -5.04
N ASN A 92 9.73 8.91 -6.03
CA ASN A 92 9.76 10.35 -6.33
C ASN A 92 9.19 11.22 -5.19
N GLU A 93 8.26 10.69 -4.39
CA GLU A 93 7.78 11.34 -3.16
C GLU A 93 8.74 11.18 -1.95
N GLY A 94 9.87 10.51 -2.16
CA GLY A 94 10.96 10.39 -1.19
C GLY A 94 10.96 9.12 -0.35
N ILE A 95 10.14 8.11 -0.68
CA ILE A 95 10.25 6.79 -0.03
C ILE A 95 11.53 6.11 -0.53
N SER A 96 12.41 5.74 0.40
CA SER A 96 13.69 5.08 0.06
C SER A 96 13.49 3.73 -0.63
N GLU A 97 14.44 3.33 -1.46
CA GLU A 97 14.48 2.00 -2.09
C GLU A 97 14.38 0.87 -1.06
N GLN A 98 15.06 1.02 0.09
CA GLN A 98 14.99 0.04 1.18
C GLN A 98 13.57 -0.10 1.75
N ALA A 99 12.86 1.02 1.96
CA ALA A 99 11.49 1.00 2.44
C ALA A 99 10.52 0.42 1.41
N LEU A 100 10.71 0.73 0.11
CA LEU A 100 9.96 0.11 -0.98
C LEU A 100 10.18 -1.41 -1.02
N ALA A 101 11.42 -1.87 -0.90
CA ALA A 101 11.75 -3.29 -0.83
C ALA A 101 11.13 -3.98 0.40
N THR A 102 11.13 -3.30 1.56
CA THR A 102 10.45 -3.79 2.76
C THR A 102 8.97 -4.06 2.47
N MET A 103 8.24 -3.08 1.93
CA MET A 103 6.81 -3.19 1.70
C MET A 103 6.43 -4.12 0.53
N ALA A 104 7.23 -4.15 -0.53
CA ALA A 104 6.91 -4.91 -1.75
C ALA A 104 7.44 -6.35 -1.73
N VAL A 105 8.47 -6.65 -0.93
CA VAL A 105 9.14 -7.96 -0.94
C VAL A 105 9.22 -8.55 0.44
N THR A 106 9.85 -7.86 1.39
CA THR A 106 10.12 -8.44 2.72
C THR A 106 8.84 -8.79 3.46
N ASN A 107 7.90 -7.85 3.56
CA ASN A 107 6.64 -8.06 4.30
C ASN A 107 5.76 -9.15 3.65
N PRO A 108 5.53 -9.17 2.32
CA PRO A 108 4.86 -10.28 1.67
C PRO A 108 5.51 -11.65 1.91
N ARG A 109 6.86 -11.74 1.92
CA ARG A 109 7.56 -12.99 2.24
C ARG A 109 7.31 -13.45 3.68
N LYS A 110 7.35 -12.53 4.65
CA LYS A 110 7.03 -12.83 6.06
C LYS A 110 5.59 -13.35 6.19
N ILE A 111 4.63 -12.70 5.53
CA ILE A 111 3.22 -13.11 5.53
C ILE A 111 3.05 -14.54 4.99
N LEU A 112 3.80 -14.89 3.95
CA LEU A 112 3.77 -16.22 3.33
C LEU A 112 4.62 -17.28 4.07
N GLY A 113 5.32 -16.91 5.14
CA GLY A 113 6.21 -17.82 5.87
C GLY A 113 7.46 -18.23 5.07
N MET A 114 7.94 -17.35 4.18
CA MET A 114 9.05 -17.59 3.26
C MET A 114 10.36 -16.90 3.68
N GLU A 115 10.56 -16.73 5.00
CA GLU A 115 11.79 -16.19 5.59
C GLU A 115 13.01 -17.09 5.32
#